data_AF-A0A3N5I8L9-F1
#
_entry.id   AF-A0A3N5I8L9-F1
#
_cell.length_a   1.000
_cell.length_b   1.000
_cell.length_c   1.000
_cell.angle_alpha   90.00
_cell.angle_beta   90.00
_cell.angle_gamma   90.00
#
_symmetry.space_group_name_H-M   'P 1'
#
loop_
_entity.id
_entity.type
_entity.pdbx_description
1 polymer ?
#
loop_
_entity_poly.entity_id
_entity_poly.type
_entity_poly.pdbx_seq_one_letter_code
_entity_poly.pdbx_strand_id
1 'polypeptide(L)' 'AHPDLGAIVLECTNMPPYTADIQRETGLPVFDITTLVRMAHDALVAGRAPRPA' A
#
# COMPACT_ATOMS: atom_id res chain seq x y z
N ALA A 1 -0.46 24.37 -3.94
CA ALA A 1 -1.31 23.39 -3.22
C ALA A 1 -2.06 22.56 -4.26
N HIS A 2 -2.18 21.25 -4.04
CA HIS A 2 -2.91 20.31 -4.92
C HIS A 2 -4.18 19.87 -4.18
N PRO A 3 -5.30 20.61 -4.30
CA PRO A 3 -6.50 20.37 -3.50
C PRO A 3 -7.24 19.06 -3.84
N ASP A 4 -6.93 18.49 -4.99
CA ASP A 4 -7.47 17.24 -5.53
C ASP A 4 -6.63 16.00 -5.17
N LEU A 5 -5.47 16.18 -4.52
CA LEU A 5 -4.60 15.07 -4.14
C LEU A 5 -5.22 14.24 -3.00
N GLY A 6 -5.62 13.00 -3.32
CA GLY A 6 -6.26 12.10 -2.35
C GLY A 6 -5.34 11.07 -1.69
N ALA A 7 -4.16 10.80 -2.25
CA ALA A 7 -3.20 9.81 -1.74
C ALA A 7 -1.81 9.99 -2.39
N ILE A 8 -0.79 9.36 -1.79
CA ILE A 8 0.59 9.32 -2.29
C ILE A 8 1.00 7.87 -2.52
N VAL A 9 1.72 7.59 -3.60
CA VAL A 9 2.28 6.26 -3.90
C VAL A 9 3.80 6.35 -3.92
N LEU A 10 4.47 5.49 -3.14
CA LEU A 10 5.92 5.35 -3.12
C LEU A 10 6.32 4.16 -4.01
N GLU A 11 6.79 4.45 -5.22
CA GLU A 11 7.12 3.42 -6.21
C GLU A 11 8.45 2.70 -5.94
N CYS A 12 9.44 3.41 -5.39
CA CYS A 12 10.76 2.84 -5.18
C CYS A 12 10.75 1.87 -4.00
N THR A 13 11.34 0.69 -4.18
CA THR A 13 11.37 -0.39 -3.18
C THR A 13 12.14 -0.02 -1.91
N ASN A 14 12.96 1.02 -1.96
CA ASN A 14 13.72 1.53 -0.82
C ASN A 14 12.96 2.58 0.00
N MET A 15 11.78 3.01 -0.46
CA MET A 15 10.98 4.03 0.21
C MET A 15 10.01 3.57 1.32
N PRO A 16 9.61 2.28 1.46
CA PRO A 16 8.70 1.87 2.54
C PRO A 16 9.07 2.32 3.96
N PRO A 17 10.35 2.44 4.36
CA PRO A 17 10.70 2.98 5.69
C PRO A 17 10.19 4.41 5.95
N TYR A 18 9.91 5.20 4.91
CA TYR A 18 9.46 6.60 5.04
C TYR A 18 7.94 6.76 5.00
N THR A 19 7.17 5.70 4.72
CA THR A 19 5.70 5.76 4.55
C THR A 19 5.01 6.43 5.74
N ALA A 20 5.36 6.03 6.97
CA ALA A 20 4.73 6.55 8.19
C ALA A 20 5.03 8.04 8.42
N ASP A 21 6.26 8.47 8.12
CA ASP A 21 6.66 9.87 8.28
C ASP A 21 5.96 10.77 7.27
N ILE A 22 5.90 10.34 5.99
CA ILE A 22 5.20 11.07 4.93
C ILE A 22 3.70 11.15 5.23
N GLN A 23 3.09 10.06 5.69
CA GLN A 23 1.66 10.05 6.04
C GLN A 23 1.36 11.01 7.20
N ARG A 24 2.20 11.02 8.24
CA ARG A 24 2.05 11.95 9.36
C ARG A 24 2.14 13.40 8.94
N GLU A 25 3.09 13.71 8.05
CA GLU A 25 3.36 15.10 7.65
C GLU A 25 2.37 15.64 6.62
N THR A 26 1.82 14.76 5.78
CA THR A 26 0.87 15.15 4.74
C THR A 26 -0.58 15.00 5.18
N GLY A 27 -0.87 14.15 6.17
CA GLY A 27 -2.23 13.76 6.54
C GLY A 27 -2.95 12.92 5.47
N LEU A 28 -2.24 12.52 4.41
CA LEU A 28 -2.80 11.76 3.30
C LEU A 28 -2.48 10.27 3.43
N PRO A 29 -3.33 9.37 2.92
CA PRO A 29 -2.98 7.97 2.74
C PRO A 29 -1.70 7.83 1.89
N VAL A 30 -0.77 7.01 2.35
CA VAL A 30 0.48 6.70 1.63
C VAL A 30 0.55 5.21 1.38
N PHE A 31 0.70 4.81 0.13
CA PHE A 31 0.84 3.42 -0.30
C PHE A 31 2.27 3.17 -0.75
N ASP A 32 2.82 2.02 -0.38
CA ASP A 32 4.13 1.57 -0.84
C ASP A 32 4.07 0.17 -1.46
N ILE A 33 5.20 -0.32 -1.95
CA ILE A 33 5.27 -1.64 -2.59
C ILE A 33 4.83 -2.77 -1.66
N THR A 34 5.05 -2.66 -0.34
CA THR A 34 4.64 -3.69 0.62
C THR A 34 3.12 -3.71 0.77
N THR A 35 2.50 -2.53 0.69
CA THR A 35 1.05 -2.37 0.70
C THR A 35 0.44 -3.04 -0.53
N LEU A 36 1.01 -2.79 -1.73
CA LEU A 36 0.56 -3.44 -2.96
C LEU A 36 0.69 -4.97 -2.89
N VAL A 37 1.83 -5.48 -2.43
CA VAL A 37 2.05 -6.94 -2.31
C VAL A 37 1.05 -7.58 -1.34
N ARG A 38 0.79 -6.95 -0.19
CA ARG A 38 -0.20 -7.44 0.78
C ARG A 38 -1.61 -7.44 0.18
N MET A 39 -2.02 -6.34 -0.45
CA MET A 39 -3.33 -6.25 -1.10
C MET A 39 -3.52 -7.34 -2.17
N ALA A 40 -2.52 -7.55 -3.02
CA ALA A 40 -2.56 -8.57 -4.05
C ALA A 40 -2.61 -9.98 -3.46
N HIS A 41 -1.76 -10.26 -2.48
CA HIS A 41 -1.72 -11.54 -1.78
C HIS A 41 -3.07 -11.86 -1.12
N ASP A 42 -3.60 -10.92 -0.33
CA ASP A 42 -4.82 -11.12 0.46
C ASP A 42 -6.05 -11.29 -0.44
N ALA A 43 -6.14 -10.53 -1.54
CA ALA A 43 -7.19 -10.70 -2.53
C ALA A 43 -7.17 -12.10 -3.18
N LEU A 44 -5.98 -12.63 -3.48
CA LEU A 44 -5.84 -13.96 -4.08
C LEU A 44 -6.10 -15.08 -3.07
N VAL A 45 -5.69 -14.92 -1.81
CA VAL A 45 -5.92 -15.93 -0.77
C VAL A 45 -7.40 -15.99 -0.37
N ALA A 46 -8.11 -14.86 -0.29
CA ALA A 46 -9.53 -14.83 0.01
C ALA A 46 -10.38 -15.55 -1.05
N GLY A 47 -9.97 -15.54 -2.31
CA GLY A 47 -10.66 -16.21 -3.42
C GLY A 47 -10.30 -17.69 -3.62
N ARG A 48 -9.36 -18.24 -2.84
CA ARG A 48 -8.92 -19.62 -3.01
C ARG A 48 -9.87 -20.60 -2.34
N ALA A 49 -10.35 -21.57 -3.12
CA ALA A 49 -10.95 -22.78 -2.56
C ALA A 49 -9.91 -23.52 -1.68
N PRO A 50 -10.35 -24.25 -0.63
CA PRO A 50 -9.45 -25.05 0.20
C PRO A 50 -8.59 -25.96 -0.67
N ARG A 51 -7.29 -26.06 -0.35
CA ARG A 51 -6.41 -26.99 -1.05
C ARG A 51 -6.91 -28.42 -0.78
N PRO A 52 -7.14 -29.25 -1.81
CA PRO A 52 -7.44 -30.66 -1.59
C PRO A 52 -6.28 -31.32 -0.83
N ALA A 53 -6.62 -32.26 0.04
CA ALA A 53 -5.67 -33.05 0.82
C ALA A 53 -4.78 -33.92 -0.06
#